data_AF-A0A2H9MWX0-F1
#
_entry.id   AF-A0A2H9MWX0-F1
#
_cell.length_a   1.000
_cell.length_b   1.000
_cell.length_c   1.000
_cell.angle_alpha   90.00
_cell.angle_beta   90.00
_cell.angle_gamma   90.00
#
_symmetry.space_group_name_H-M   'P 1'
#
loop_
_entity.id
_entity.type
_entity.pdbx_description
1 polymer ?
#
loop_
_entity_poly.entity_id
_entity_poly.type
_entity_poly.pdbx_seq_one_letter_code
_entity_poly.pdbx_strand_id
1 'polypeptide(L)'
;MDFAAIFPFAPEIGYLGLVLVNFFGSLIPFIPLPGFLLLASMSVGDQFDLHVLAILSALTATAAKQIIFYVSYEGRRIISEKTRKRMRPFERLVKRYGAAAAFFAAATPIPDDLIYVPLGLAKYNP
;
A
#
# COMPACT_ATOMS: atom_id res chain seq x y z
N MET A 1 -19.49 14.16 -20.10
CA MET A 1 -19.68 13.70 -18.71
C MET A 1 -18.83 14.60 -17.84
N ASP A 2 -19.42 15.31 -16.90
CA ASP A 2 -18.66 16.15 -15.97
C ASP A 2 -18.07 15.25 -14.88
N PHE A 3 -16.82 14.82 -15.07
CA PHE A 3 -16.14 13.90 -14.14
C PHE A 3 -15.93 14.54 -12.76
N ALA A 4 -15.98 15.87 -12.66
CA ALA A 4 -15.94 16.59 -11.39
C ALA A 4 -17.19 16.32 -10.51
N ALA A 5 -18.33 15.96 -11.11
CA ALA A 5 -19.55 15.60 -10.37
C ALA A 5 -19.47 14.21 -9.72
N ILE A 6 -18.57 13.33 -10.19
CA ILE A 6 -18.37 11.98 -9.64
C ILE A 6 -17.35 12.01 -8.49
N PHE A 7 -16.40 12.94 -8.53
CA PHE A 7 -15.38 13.15 -7.50
C PHE A 7 -15.22 14.65 -7.20
N PRO A 8 -16.04 15.24 -6.32
CA PRO A 8 -16.05 16.69 -6.02
C PRO A 8 -14.77 17.22 -5.34
N PHE A 9 -13.78 16.36 -5.20
CA PHE A 9 -12.56 16.54 -4.41
C PHE A 9 -11.32 16.83 -5.27
N ALA A 10 -11.36 16.59 -6.59
CA ALA A 10 -10.15 16.61 -7.43
C ALA A 10 -9.50 18.00 -7.61
N PRO A 11 -10.23 19.11 -7.81
CA PRO A 11 -9.60 20.41 -8.07
C PRO A 11 -9.09 21.13 -6.82
N GLU A 12 -9.76 20.95 -5.68
CA GLU A 12 -9.50 21.75 -4.47
C GLU A 12 -8.36 21.20 -3.60
N ILE A 13 -8.07 19.91 -3.70
CA ILE A 13 -7.17 19.19 -2.79
C ILE A 13 -5.69 19.31 -3.22
N GLY A 14 -5.45 19.47 -4.54
CA GLY A 14 -4.12 19.59 -5.13
C GLY A 14 -3.18 18.41 -4.82
N TYR A 15 -1.89 18.57 -5.16
CA TYR A 15 -0.86 17.55 -4.89
C TYR A 15 -0.74 17.20 -3.40
N LEU A 16 -0.98 18.16 -2.50
CA LEU A 16 -0.80 17.96 -1.07
C LEU A 16 -1.82 16.98 -0.50
N GLY A 17 -3.10 17.11 -0.83
CA GLY A 17 -4.06 16.15 -0.31
C GLY A 17 -4.08 14.83 -1.08
N LEU A 18 -3.56 14.77 -2.32
CA LEU A 18 -3.18 13.46 -2.90
C LEU A 18 -2.20 12.74 -1.97
N VAL A 19 -1.13 13.42 -1.54
CA VAL A 19 -0.14 12.85 -0.63
C VAL A 19 -0.79 12.43 0.69
N LEU A 20 -1.60 13.29 1.32
CA LEU A 20 -2.21 12.93 2.61
C LEU A 20 -3.19 11.76 2.49
N VAL A 21 -4.13 11.82 1.55
CA VAL A 21 -5.15 10.77 1.37
C VAL A 21 -4.49 9.46 0.96
N ASN A 22 -3.53 9.49 0.05
CA ASN A 22 -2.82 8.29 -0.39
C ASN A 22 -1.96 7.69 0.73
N PHE A 23 -1.31 8.53 1.55
CA PHE A 23 -0.51 8.08 2.70
C PHE A 23 -1.38 7.37 3.73
N PHE A 24 -2.39 8.07 4.26
CA PHE A 24 -3.25 7.53 5.32
C PHE A 24 -4.11 6.39 4.81
N GLY A 25 -4.57 6.46 3.56
CA GLY A 25 -5.28 5.36 2.91
C GLY A 25 -4.42 4.11 2.80
N SER A 26 -3.13 4.26 2.47
CA SER A 26 -2.18 3.15 2.38
C SER A 26 -1.67 2.65 3.74
N LEU A 27 -1.87 3.41 4.82
CA LEU A 27 -1.40 3.08 6.17
C LEU A 27 -2.35 2.13 6.92
N ILE A 28 -3.57 1.91 6.41
CA ILE A 28 -4.57 1.06 7.03
C ILE A 28 -4.41 -0.37 6.50
N PRO A 29 -3.86 -1.31 7.28
CA PRO A 29 -3.62 -2.66 6.79
C PRO A 29 -4.94 -3.43 6.61
N PHE A 30 -4.98 -4.30 5.60
CA PHE A 30 -6.09 -5.24 5.33
C PHE A 30 -7.42 -4.60 4.92
N ILE A 31 -7.47 -3.28 4.69
CA ILE A 31 -8.64 -2.60 4.13
C ILE A 31 -8.23 -2.05 2.77
N PRO A 32 -8.76 -2.60 1.65
CA PRO A 32 -8.48 -2.07 0.33
C PRO A 32 -9.25 -0.76 0.15
N LEU A 33 -8.71 0.33 0.67
CA LEU A 33 -9.25 1.67 0.44
C LEU A 33 -8.97 2.07 -1.01
N PRO A 34 -9.96 2.60 -1.73
CA PRO A 34 -9.81 2.92 -3.14
C PRO A 34 -9.08 4.25 -3.34
N GLY A 35 -7.89 4.43 -2.74
CA GLY A 35 -7.06 5.63 -2.87
C GLY A 35 -6.63 5.90 -4.32
N PHE A 36 -6.55 4.84 -5.13
CA PHE A 36 -6.30 4.95 -6.57
C PHE A 36 -7.42 5.71 -7.32
N LEU A 37 -8.64 5.81 -6.78
CA LEU A 37 -9.72 6.59 -7.42
C LEU A 37 -9.41 8.09 -7.40
N LEU A 38 -8.82 8.59 -6.31
CA LEU A 38 -8.38 9.98 -6.23
C LEU A 38 -7.23 10.25 -7.21
N LEU A 39 -6.25 9.34 -7.27
CA LEU A 39 -5.18 9.45 -8.27
C LEU A 39 -5.75 9.43 -9.69
N ALA A 40 -6.67 8.51 -9.97
CA ALA A 40 -7.29 8.36 -11.29
C ALA A 40 -8.09 9.61 -11.67
N SER A 41 -8.85 10.21 -10.75
CA SER A 41 -9.60 11.43 -11.03
C SER A 41 -8.69 12.63 -11.25
N MET A 42 -7.62 12.78 -10.47
CA MET A 42 -6.61 13.83 -10.66
C MET A 42 -5.77 13.65 -11.93
N SER A 43 -5.66 12.42 -12.43
CA SER A 43 -4.97 12.09 -13.68
C SER A 43 -5.80 12.41 -14.94
N VAL A 44 -7.10 12.72 -14.78
CA VAL A 44 -7.99 13.06 -15.89
C VAL A 44 -8.01 14.59 -16.07
N GLY A 45 -7.50 15.05 -17.21
CA GLY A 45 -7.46 16.47 -17.59
C GLY A 45 -6.05 17.06 -17.53
N ASP A 46 -5.93 18.36 -17.83
CA ASP A 46 -4.64 19.06 -18.00
C ASP A 46 -4.22 19.89 -16.77
N GLN A 47 -4.88 19.71 -15.62
CA GLN A 47 -4.63 20.51 -14.41
C GLN A 47 -3.37 20.08 -13.65
N PHE A 48 -2.99 18.82 -13.76
CA PHE A 48 -1.88 18.22 -13.00
C PHE A 48 -0.92 17.49 -13.93
N ASP A 49 0.36 17.51 -13.60
CA ASP A 49 1.38 16.77 -14.32
C ASP A 49 1.34 15.29 -13.93
N LEU A 50 1.12 14.42 -14.92
CA LEU A 50 0.95 12.99 -14.73
C LEU A 50 2.20 12.31 -14.13
N HIS A 51 3.40 12.80 -14.46
CA HIS A 51 4.65 12.29 -13.91
C HIS A 51 4.78 12.66 -12.43
N VAL A 52 4.43 13.89 -12.07
CA VAL A 52 4.45 14.35 -10.68
C VAL A 52 3.43 13.56 -9.85
N LEU A 53 2.21 13.37 -10.35
CA LEU A 53 1.19 12.56 -9.67
C LEU A 53 1.67 11.12 -9.44
N ALA A 54 2.25 10.49 -10.46
CA ALA A 54 2.75 9.12 -10.36
C ALA A 54 3.88 9.00 -9.33
N ILE A 55 4.86 9.92 -9.35
CA ILE A 55 6.00 9.92 -8.43
C ILE A 55 5.53 10.15 -6.99
N LEU A 56 4.71 11.18 -6.76
CA LEU A 56 4.19 11.48 -5.42
C LEU A 56 3.37 10.30 -4.88
N SER A 57 2.45 9.75 -5.68
CA SER A 57 1.64 8.62 -5.26
C SER A 57 2.51 7.41 -4.92
N ALA A 58 3.47 7.06 -5.79
CA ALA A 58 4.36 5.94 -5.55
C ALA A 58 5.20 6.12 -4.28
N LEU A 59 5.84 7.29 -4.11
CA LEU A 59 6.66 7.58 -2.93
C LEU A 59 5.85 7.52 -1.64
N THR A 60 4.68 8.12 -1.64
CA THR A 60 3.80 8.19 -0.48
C THR A 60 3.23 6.83 -0.10
N ALA A 61 2.74 6.05 -1.07
CA ALA A 61 2.26 4.69 -0.83
C ALA A 61 3.40 3.80 -0.31
N THR A 62 4.58 3.88 -0.93
CA THR A 62 5.78 3.14 -0.50
C THR A 62 6.16 3.50 0.94
N ALA A 63 6.14 4.78 1.31
CA ALA A 63 6.44 5.22 2.67
C ALA A 63 5.47 4.62 3.70
N ALA A 64 4.16 4.61 3.41
CA ALA A 64 3.17 3.98 4.28
C ALA A 64 3.40 2.46 4.42
N LYS A 65 3.65 1.76 3.31
CA LYS A 65 3.92 0.31 3.32
C LYS A 65 5.21 -0.03 4.06
N GLN A 66 6.22 0.84 3.97
CA GLN A 66 7.46 0.68 4.73
C GLN A 66 7.21 0.76 6.26
N ILE A 67 6.33 1.67 6.70
CA ILE A 67 5.93 1.77 8.11
C ILE A 67 5.22 0.47 8.55
N ILE A 68 4.24 -0.01 7.77
CA ILE A 68 3.53 -1.27 8.07
C ILE A 68 4.51 -2.44 8.16
N PHE A 69 5.46 -2.53 7.22
CA PHE A 69 6.49 -3.57 7.23
C PHE A 69 7.35 -3.51 8.49
N TYR A 70 7.85 -2.33 8.87
CA TYR A 70 8.69 -2.17 10.06
C TYR A 70 7.93 -2.45 11.36
N VAL A 71 6.70 -1.95 11.49
CA VAL A 71 5.84 -2.23 12.64
C VAL A 71 5.57 -3.74 12.74
N SER A 72 5.34 -4.41 11.62
CA SER A 72 5.17 -5.86 11.56
C SER A 72 6.47 -6.59 11.92
N TYR A 73 7.62 -6.11 11.44
CA TYR A 73 8.93 -6.68 11.73
C TYR A 73 9.27 -6.68 13.22
N GLU A 74 9.07 -5.55 13.89
CA GLU A 74 9.30 -5.43 15.33
C GLU A 74 8.17 -6.10 16.15
N GLY A 75 6.93 -5.99 15.69
CA GLY A 75 5.75 -6.60 16.30
C GLY A 75 5.83 -8.13 16.43
N ARG A 76 6.71 -8.79 15.66
CA ARG A 76 6.95 -10.23 15.74
C ARG A 76 7.20 -10.72 17.18
N ARG A 77 7.88 -9.92 18.01
CA ARG A 77 8.24 -10.32 19.38
C ARG A 77 7.02 -10.44 20.30
N ILE A 78 5.91 -9.79 19.94
CA ILE A 78 4.68 -9.70 20.75
C ILE A 78 3.72 -10.85 20.38
N ILE A 79 3.94 -11.53 19.25
CA ILE A 79 3.06 -12.60 18.77
C ILE A 79 3.26 -13.90 19.56
N SER A 80 2.14 -14.52 19.98
CA SER A 80 2.15 -15.82 20.66
C SER A 80 2.72 -16.95 19.80
N GLU A 81 3.36 -17.94 20.43
CA GLU A 81 3.91 -19.12 19.75
C GLU A 81 2.85 -19.92 18.96
N LYS A 82 1.58 -19.91 19.41
CA LYS A 82 0.46 -20.54 18.70
C LYS A 82 0.19 -19.86 17.35
N THR A 83 0.14 -18.53 17.33
CA THR A 83 -0.04 -17.73 16.11
C THR A 83 1.18 -17.89 15.20
N ARG A 84 2.39 -17.83 15.77
CA ARG A 84 3.65 -18.04 15.05
C ARG A 84 3.67 -19.40 14.33
N LYS A 85 3.24 -20.48 15.00
CA LYS A 85 3.19 -21.83 14.41
C LYS A 85 2.19 -21.90 13.24
N ARG A 86 1.06 -21.20 13.32
CA ARG A 86 0.07 -21.10 12.22
C ARG A 86 0.62 -20.32 11.02
N MET A 87 1.48 -19.33 11.26
CA MET A 87 2.10 -18.53 10.20
C MET A 87 3.31 -19.19 9.53
N ARG A 88 3.90 -20.24 10.11
CA ARG A 88 5.08 -20.95 9.56
C ARG A 88 4.98 -21.34 8.07
N PRO A 89 3.86 -21.86 7.54
CA PRO A 89 3.76 -22.20 6.12
C PRO A 89 3.90 -20.95 5.24
N PHE A 90 3.24 -19.87 5.64
CA PHE A 90 3.28 -18.59 4.96
C PHE A 90 4.67 -17.95 5.05
N GLU A 91 5.31 -17.97 6.25
CA GLU A 91 6.69 -17.52 6.42
C GLU A 91 7.66 -18.27 5.48
N ARG A 92 7.50 -19.59 5.30
CA ARG A 92 8.35 -20.38 4.40
C ARG A 92 8.14 -20.01 2.93
N LEU A 93 6.89 -19.83 2.52
CA LEU A 93 6.55 -19.44 1.15
C LEU A 93 7.13 -18.06 0.83
N VAL A 94 6.90 -17.12 1.72
CA VAL A 94 7.34 -15.74 1.63
C VAL A 94 8.87 -15.64 1.72
N LYS A 95 9.57 -16.45 2.52
CA LYS A 95 11.04 -16.47 2.51
C LYS A 95 11.64 -16.95 1.19
N ARG A 96 10.94 -17.83 0.47
CA ARG A 96 11.44 -18.42 -0.79
C ARG A 96 11.09 -17.59 -2.01
N TYR A 97 9.92 -16.95 -2.01
CA TYR A 97 9.38 -16.21 -3.16
C TYR A 97 8.99 -14.77 -2.80
N GLY A 98 9.47 -14.21 -1.69
CA GLY A 98 8.99 -12.94 -1.11
C GLY A 98 8.96 -11.80 -2.11
N ALA A 99 10.07 -11.56 -2.81
CA ALA A 99 10.16 -10.54 -3.85
C ALA A 99 9.17 -10.77 -5.00
N ALA A 100 9.10 -12.00 -5.53
CA ALA A 100 8.18 -12.34 -6.62
C ALA A 100 6.72 -12.23 -6.18
N ALA A 101 6.38 -12.72 -4.98
CA ALA A 101 5.04 -12.67 -4.42
C ALA A 101 4.59 -11.23 -4.17
N ALA A 102 5.47 -10.39 -3.61
CA ALA A 102 5.20 -8.96 -3.43
C ALA A 102 4.97 -8.25 -4.77
N PHE A 103 5.79 -8.56 -5.77
CA PHE A 103 5.64 -8.03 -7.13
C PHE A 103 4.30 -8.42 -7.76
N PHE A 104 3.95 -9.72 -7.75
CA PHE A 104 2.68 -10.19 -8.32
C PHE A 104 1.47 -9.70 -7.53
N ALA A 105 1.55 -9.55 -6.21
CA ALA A 105 0.46 -8.96 -5.44
C ALA A 105 0.26 -7.49 -5.77
N ALA A 106 1.33 -6.70 -5.91
CA ALA A 106 1.22 -5.31 -6.36
C ALA A 106 0.66 -5.20 -7.80
N ALA A 107 0.92 -6.21 -8.65
CA ALA A 107 0.40 -6.27 -10.01
C ALA A 107 -1.04 -6.80 -10.11
N THR A 108 -1.60 -7.31 -9.02
CA THR A 108 -2.98 -7.86 -8.98
C THR A 108 -3.82 -7.02 -8.02
N PRO A 109 -5.17 -7.07 -8.11
CA PRO A 109 -6.04 -6.39 -7.15
C PRO A 109 -6.07 -7.08 -5.77
N ILE A 110 -5.03 -7.87 -5.44
CA ILE A 110 -4.88 -8.51 -4.14
C ILE A 110 -4.39 -7.45 -3.16
N PRO A 111 -4.95 -7.37 -1.94
CA PRO A 111 -4.44 -6.45 -0.93
C PRO A 111 -3.01 -6.84 -0.56
N ASP A 112 -2.08 -5.97 -0.95
CA ASP A 112 -0.64 -6.09 -0.80
C ASP A 112 -0.20 -6.23 0.67
N ASP A 113 -0.97 -5.70 1.61
CA ASP A 113 -0.77 -5.88 3.06
C ASP A 113 -0.81 -7.34 3.52
N LEU A 114 -1.52 -8.22 2.79
CA LEU A 114 -1.48 -9.66 3.03
C LEU A 114 -0.08 -10.26 2.82
N ILE A 115 0.80 -9.54 2.14
CA ILE A 115 2.18 -9.96 1.87
C ILE A 115 3.15 -9.19 2.75
N TYR A 116 3.03 -7.86 2.86
CA TYR A 116 3.97 -7.04 3.64
C TYR A 116 3.95 -7.35 5.13
N VAL A 117 2.77 -7.55 5.73
CA VAL A 117 2.67 -7.86 7.16
C VAL A 117 3.32 -9.21 7.50
N PRO A 118 3.01 -10.31 6.79
CA PRO A 118 3.71 -11.57 7.01
C PRO A 118 5.20 -11.54 6.65
N LEU A 119 5.61 -10.77 5.63
CA LEU A 119 7.02 -10.53 5.30
C LEU A 119 7.78 -9.91 6.47
N GLY A 120 7.22 -8.83 7.06
CA GLY A 120 7.77 -8.17 8.24
C GLY A 120 7.88 -9.17 9.39
N LEU A 121 6.78 -9.84 9.72
CA LEU A 121 6.74 -10.85 10.78
C LEU A 121 7.70 -12.02 10.56
N ALA A 122 7.97 -12.41 9.31
CA ALA A 122 8.95 -13.45 8.99
C ALA A 122 10.40 -13.00 9.25
N LYS A 123 10.63 -11.69 9.47
CA LYS A 123 11.91 -10.99 9.39
C LYS A 123 12.59 -11.26 8.05
N TYR A 124 11.85 -11.08 6.96
CA TYR A 124 12.44 -11.17 5.63
C TYR A 124 13.53 -10.10 5.49
N ASN A 125 14.70 -10.50 4.99
CA ASN A 125 15.74 -9.58 4.60
C ASN A 125 15.58 -9.34 3.09
N PRO A 126 15.21 -8.13 2.66
CA PRO A 126 15.09 -7.80 1.24
C PRO A 126 16.41 -7.94 0.50
#